data_AF-A0A813QTW7-F1
#
_entry.id   AF-A0A813QTW7-F1
#
_cell.length_a   1.000
_cell.length_b   1.000
_cell.length_c   1.000
_cell.angle_alpha   90.00
_cell.angle_beta   90.00
_cell.angle_gamma   90.00
#
_symmetry.space_group_name_H-M   'P 1'
#
loop_
_entity.id
_entity.type
_entity.pdbx_description
1 polymer ?
#
loop_
_entity_poly.entity_id
_entity_poly.type
_entity_poly.pdbx_seq_one_letter_code
_entity_poly.pdbx_strand_id
1 'polypeptide(L)'
;MLSNLNRNDKCVCCLSGEDRIEIERSRQIDRELALLKRKFYATQKIVLLGAGESGKSTFLKQMQIIHGTGFTKSEITQYRTQIYENILKGIVGLINGKTELGLPWRGNDTQNSLEITTYMKGIIGKFRIIYKSLMDDREKQAQLSQQIIHILPEKFLSNNLVELIIELWNDLSIQEAYERRREFPRYFVENVPYFIENLNRIATLDYMPNATDILRARRATTSIHEIEINIQDVPFRFIDVGGQRTQRQKWQQCLSDVTAILFLASCSEFDECLREDPKKNRLEESCKVFETLINYKFLKNVEFILFLNKHDLLNEKIKRVNIKNYCSDFTGNPFSIYDVENYLVHRFTSLKRNSEDFPVERSYYLPNKTNKLNEFDSIMTNEYDDEYRHDKQTKQKKSNESEKKIYSHFTTAIDTNNIKTIFEMVRLMIFEKNYDEFEDNFEDEIVDALPDGDLDDFVYVSNARVVDSVECGNLVEDSVEMSFQSYNIVELKCLDLTDLSMPDFKLAICEIR
;
A
#
# COMPACT_ATOMS: atom_id res chain seq x y z
N MET A 1 15.60 -24.83 -59.84
CA MET A 1 16.66 -24.10 -59.12
C MET A 1 16.23 -23.53 -57.76
N LEU A 2 14.94 -23.31 -57.48
CA LEU A 2 14.47 -22.76 -56.18
C LEU A 2 14.14 -23.81 -55.10
N SER A 3 14.24 -25.11 -55.41
CA SER A 3 13.86 -26.21 -54.49
C SER A 3 14.88 -26.48 -53.37
N ASN A 4 16.10 -25.93 -53.46
CA ASN A 4 17.20 -26.17 -52.53
C ASN A 4 17.53 -24.97 -51.63
N LEU A 5 16.71 -23.93 -51.64
CA LEU A 5 16.84 -22.80 -50.72
C LEU A 5 16.20 -23.15 -49.38
N ASN A 6 16.87 -22.80 -48.28
CA ASN A 6 16.31 -22.90 -46.93
C ASN A 6 14.96 -22.16 -46.87
N ARG A 7 14.02 -22.65 -46.05
CA ARG A 7 12.65 -22.06 -45.93
C ARG A 7 12.69 -20.53 -45.73
N ASN A 8 13.71 -20.02 -45.03
CA ASN A 8 13.94 -18.60 -44.73
C ASN A 8 14.46 -17.76 -45.93
N ASP A 9 14.92 -18.39 -47.02
CA ASP A 9 15.51 -17.72 -48.19
C ASP A 9 14.56 -17.68 -49.40
N LYS A 10 13.32 -18.16 -49.25
CA LYS A 10 12.30 -18.15 -50.32
C LYS A 10 11.46 -16.87 -50.26
N CYS A 11 11.21 -16.25 -51.41
CA CYS A 11 10.28 -15.12 -51.53
C CYS A 11 8.84 -15.55 -51.14
N VAL A 12 8.08 -14.67 -50.48
CA VAL A 12 6.74 -14.95 -49.95
C VAL A 12 5.77 -15.47 -51.02
N CYS A 13 5.94 -15.07 -52.29
CA CYS A 13 5.13 -15.55 -53.41
C CYS A 13 5.43 -17.01 -53.82
N CYS A 14 6.54 -17.60 -53.38
CA CYS A 14 7.00 -18.95 -53.73
C CYS A 14 6.77 -20.00 -52.63
N LEU A 15 6.10 -19.63 -51.54
CA LEU A 15 5.76 -20.50 -50.42
C LEU A 15 4.47 -21.30 -50.71
N SER A 16 4.38 -22.53 -50.19
CA SER A 16 3.14 -23.32 -50.24
C SER A 16 2.03 -22.66 -49.41
N GLY A 17 0.78 -23.07 -49.61
CA GLY A 17 -0.34 -22.58 -48.80
C GLY A 17 -0.13 -22.81 -47.30
N GLU A 18 0.40 -23.98 -46.94
CA GLU A 18 0.77 -24.36 -45.56
C GLU A 18 1.92 -23.50 -45.02
N ASP A 19 2.97 -23.26 -45.81
CA ASP A 19 4.11 -22.41 -45.40
C ASP A 19 3.66 -20.96 -45.10
N ARG A 20 2.68 -20.44 -45.85
CA ARG A 20 2.12 -19.10 -45.63
C ARG A 20 1.28 -19.04 -44.35
N ILE A 21 0.49 -20.09 -44.06
CA ILE A 21 -0.27 -20.21 -42.81
C ILE A 21 0.68 -20.30 -41.62
N GLU A 22 1.75 -21.07 -41.72
CA GLU A 22 2.75 -21.24 -40.67
C GLU A 22 3.51 -19.92 -40.37
N ILE A 23 3.84 -19.14 -41.40
CA ILE A 23 4.46 -17.81 -41.23
C ILE A 23 3.47 -16.81 -40.62
N GLU A 24 2.19 -16.84 -41.01
CA GLU A 24 1.20 -15.94 -40.41
C GLU A 24 0.93 -16.30 -38.95
N ARG A 25 0.84 -17.59 -38.61
CA ARG A 25 0.78 -18.08 -37.22
C ARG A 25 2.02 -17.64 -36.41
N SER A 26 3.23 -17.81 -36.95
CA SER A 26 4.46 -17.35 -36.29
C SER A 26 4.45 -15.84 -36.06
N ARG A 27 3.99 -15.04 -37.03
CA ARG A 27 3.86 -13.58 -36.89
C ARG A 27 2.79 -13.16 -35.88
N GLN A 28 1.76 -13.98 -35.71
CA GLN A 28 0.72 -13.75 -34.72
C GLN A 28 1.28 -14.01 -33.31
N ILE A 29 1.96 -15.14 -33.12
CA ILE A 29 2.67 -15.48 -31.88
C ILE A 29 3.72 -14.41 -31.52
N ASP A 30 4.51 -13.93 -32.50
CA ASP A 30 5.50 -12.87 -32.27
C ASP A 30 4.85 -11.53 -31.86
N ARG A 31 3.68 -11.20 -32.44
CA ARG A 31 2.89 -10.02 -32.06
C ARG A 31 2.35 -10.16 -30.63
N GLU A 32 1.84 -11.34 -30.27
CA GLU A 32 1.34 -11.67 -28.93
C GLU A 32 2.44 -11.59 -27.88
N LEU A 33 3.60 -12.22 -28.13
CA LEU A 33 4.76 -12.15 -27.26
C LEU A 33 5.25 -10.70 -27.07
N ALA A 34 5.18 -9.87 -28.11
CA ALA A 34 5.53 -8.46 -28.02
C ALA A 34 4.51 -7.65 -27.18
N LEU A 35 3.22 -7.95 -27.27
CA LEU A 35 2.16 -7.34 -26.46
C LEU A 35 2.25 -7.77 -24.98
N LEU A 36 2.44 -9.07 -24.73
CA LEU A 36 2.68 -9.62 -23.40
C LEU A 36 3.92 -9.01 -22.75
N LYS A 37 5.05 -8.95 -23.47
CA LYS A 37 6.25 -8.26 -22.98
C LYS A 37 5.97 -6.79 -22.68
N ARG A 38 5.22 -6.09 -23.54
CA ARG A 38 4.85 -4.69 -23.29
C ARG A 38 4.00 -4.51 -22.03
N LYS A 39 2.98 -5.35 -21.80
CA LYS A 39 2.12 -5.30 -20.61
C LYS A 39 2.88 -5.74 -19.35
N PHE A 40 3.71 -6.78 -19.45
CA PHE A 40 4.49 -7.32 -18.33
C PHE A 40 5.56 -6.33 -17.84
N TYR A 41 6.30 -5.72 -18.77
CA TYR A 41 7.26 -4.66 -18.45
C TYR A 41 6.63 -3.26 -18.35
N ALA A 42 5.30 -3.15 -18.45
CA ALA A 42 4.62 -1.87 -18.25
C ALA A 42 4.82 -1.40 -16.81
N THR A 43 4.88 -0.08 -16.64
CA THR A 43 4.96 0.51 -15.31
C THR A 43 3.70 0.19 -14.51
N GLN A 44 3.88 -0.51 -13.39
CA GLN A 44 2.80 -0.87 -12.48
C GLN A 44 2.58 0.28 -11.50
N LYS A 45 1.44 0.97 -11.58
CA LYS A 45 1.14 2.14 -10.74
C LYS A 45 0.35 1.69 -9.51
N ILE A 46 0.98 1.79 -8.34
CA ILE A 46 0.38 1.43 -7.05
C ILE A 46 0.15 2.69 -6.21
N VAL A 47 -1.10 2.93 -5.82
CA VAL A 47 -1.45 4.07 -4.95
C VAL A 47 -1.63 3.60 -3.51
N LEU A 48 -0.90 4.23 -2.59
CA LEU A 48 -0.97 3.96 -1.16
C LEU A 48 -2.05 4.84 -0.51
N LEU A 49 -3.17 4.26 -0.11
CA LEU A 49 -4.29 4.97 0.52
C LEU A 49 -4.50 4.53 1.98
N GLY A 50 -5.27 5.30 2.74
CA GLY A 50 -5.65 4.99 4.11
C GLY A 50 -5.57 6.18 5.05
N ALA A 51 -6.08 6.01 6.27
CA ALA A 51 -6.14 7.07 7.27
C ALA A 51 -4.75 7.60 7.68
N GLY A 52 -4.73 8.74 8.38
CA GLY A 52 -3.50 9.30 8.94
C GLY A 52 -2.76 8.26 9.79
N GLU A 53 -1.43 8.21 9.63
CA GLU A 53 -0.54 7.36 10.42
C GLU A 53 -0.72 5.84 10.28
N SER A 54 -1.51 5.37 9.31
CA SER A 54 -1.72 3.93 9.02
C SER A 54 -0.48 3.17 8.54
N GLY A 55 0.60 3.88 8.19
CA GLY A 55 1.90 3.29 7.83
C GLY A 55 2.28 3.37 6.35
N LYS A 56 1.54 4.13 5.52
CA LYS A 56 1.84 4.31 4.08
C LYS A 56 3.31 4.64 3.79
N SER A 57 3.80 5.74 4.36
CA SER A 57 5.19 6.17 4.15
C SER A 57 6.20 5.20 4.76
N THR A 58 5.84 4.43 5.79
CA THR A 58 6.70 3.39 6.36
C THR A 58 6.82 2.21 5.40
N PHE A 59 5.71 1.78 4.79
CA PHE A 59 5.72 0.77 3.73
C PHE A 59 6.56 1.24 2.54
N LEU A 60 6.40 2.47 2.08
CA LEU A 60 7.20 3.00 0.96
C LEU A 60 8.70 3.02 1.27
N LYS A 61 9.09 3.44 2.49
CA LYS A 61 10.49 3.35 2.95
C LYS A 61 11.00 1.90 2.96
N GLN A 62 10.19 0.92 3.35
CA GLN A 62 10.58 -0.49 3.28
C GLN A 62 10.84 -0.93 1.85
N MET A 63 10.00 -0.54 0.89
CA MET A 63 10.21 -0.87 -0.52
C MET A 63 11.56 -0.35 -1.03
N GLN A 64 11.93 0.88 -0.64
CA GLN A 64 13.24 1.44 -0.98
C GLN A 64 14.42 0.67 -0.35
N ILE A 65 14.24 0.16 0.87
CA ILE A 65 15.26 -0.64 1.58
C ILE A 65 15.38 -2.02 0.94
N ILE A 66 14.27 -2.71 0.71
CA ILE A 66 14.23 -4.11 0.21
C ILE A 66 14.79 -4.21 -1.21
N HIS A 67 14.45 -3.28 -2.09
CA HIS A 67 14.86 -3.30 -3.49
C HIS A 67 16.10 -2.46 -3.79
N GLY A 68 16.81 -2.01 -2.75
CA GLY A 68 18.17 -1.49 -2.88
C GLY A 68 18.30 -0.11 -3.53
N THR A 69 17.20 0.64 -3.73
CA THR A 69 17.32 2.07 -4.11
C THR A 69 17.96 2.87 -2.97
N GLY A 70 17.79 2.42 -1.73
CA GLY A 70 18.37 3.03 -0.54
C GLY A 70 17.92 4.48 -0.32
N PHE A 71 18.69 5.21 0.49
CA PHE A 71 18.48 6.64 0.74
C PHE A 71 19.76 7.41 0.40
N THR A 72 19.61 8.54 -0.26
CA THR A 72 20.73 9.46 -0.55
C THR A 72 21.28 10.07 0.74
N LYS A 73 22.53 10.55 0.71
CA LYS A 73 23.12 11.27 1.85
C LYS A 73 22.30 12.49 2.28
N SER A 74 21.67 13.16 1.33
CA SER A 74 20.77 14.29 1.58
C SER A 74 19.54 13.84 2.37
N GLU A 75 18.88 12.76 1.94
CA GLU A 75 17.72 12.18 2.64
C GLU A 75 18.09 11.69 4.04
N ILE A 76 19.23 11.01 4.21
CA ILE A 76 19.72 10.57 5.53
C ILE A 76 19.93 11.78 6.45
N THR A 77 20.47 12.88 5.93
CA THR A 77 20.67 14.13 6.70
C THR A 77 19.33 14.77 7.10
N GLN A 78 18.33 14.71 6.21
CA GLN A 78 16.97 15.15 6.52
C GLN A 78 16.33 14.25 7.58
N TYR A 79 16.48 12.92 7.50
CA TYR A 79 15.97 12.01 8.52
C TYR A 79 16.62 12.24 9.88
N ARG A 80 17.94 12.50 9.92
CA ARG A 80 18.63 12.82 11.18
C ARG A 80 17.98 14.00 11.90
N THR A 81 17.71 15.04 11.13
CA THR A 81 17.03 16.24 11.61
C THR A 81 15.61 15.92 12.08
N GLN A 82 14.87 15.15 11.28
CA GLN A 82 13.51 14.74 11.59
C GLN A 82 13.43 13.95 12.90
N ILE A 83 14.43 13.10 13.16
CA ILE A 83 14.51 12.29 14.38
C ILE A 83 14.72 13.18 15.61
N TYR A 84 15.62 14.16 15.54
CA TYR A 84 15.78 15.15 16.62
C TYR A 84 14.47 15.89 16.90
N GLU A 85 13.74 16.29 15.86
CA GLU A 85 12.43 16.90 16.05
C GLU A 85 11.41 15.95 16.69
N ASN A 86 11.41 14.67 16.29
CA ASN A 86 10.51 13.67 16.84
C ASN A 86 10.75 13.46 18.33
N ILE A 87 12.02 13.42 18.77
CA ILE A 87 12.40 13.30 20.17
C ILE A 87 11.89 14.51 20.97
N LEU A 88 12.20 15.74 20.53
CA LEU A 88 11.81 16.95 21.24
C LEU A 88 10.29 17.13 21.30
N LYS A 89 9.61 16.95 20.15
CA LYS A 89 8.15 17.03 20.08
C LYS A 89 7.51 15.93 20.93
N GLY A 90 8.11 14.75 20.98
CA GLY A 90 7.68 13.64 21.82
C GLY A 90 7.70 13.95 23.30
N ILE A 91 8.83 14.42 23.82
CA ILE A 91 8.97 14.81 25.23
C ILE A 91 8.01 15.96 25.58
N VAL A 92 7.96 17.01 24.76
CA VAL A 92 7.03 18.12 25.01
C VAL A 92 5.56 17.69 24.89
N GLY A 93 5.27 16.74 24.02
CA GLY A 93 3.97 16.09 23.91
C GLY A 93 3.57 15.42 25.22
N LEU A 94 4.48 14.65 25.83
CA LEU A 94 4.24 13.98 27.11
C LEU A 94 4.09 14.98 28.27
N ILE A 95 4.87 16.07 28.28
CA ILE A 95 4.71 17.14 29.29
C ILE A 95 3.31 17.78 29.20
N ASN A 96 2.83 18.03 27.98
CA ASN A 96 1.50 18.60 27.77
C ASN A 96 0.41 17.58 28.17
N GLY A 97 0.56 16.32 27.77
CA GLY A 97 -0.35 15.24 28.18
C GLY A 97 -0.41 15.08 29.69
N LYS A 98 0.75 15.07 30.37
CA LYS A 98 0.83 15.09 31.83
C LYS A 98 0.03 16.25 32.45
N THR A 99 0.17 17.45 31.88
CA THR A 99 -0.54 18.66 32.36
C THR A 99 -2.05 18.51 32.18
N GLU A 100 -2.49 18.01 31.03
CA GLU A 100 -3.90 17.76 30.73
C GLU A 100 -4.52 16.69 31.64
N LEU A 101 -3.73 15.67 32.00
CA LEU A 101 -4.11 14.63 32.95
C LEU A 101 -4.07 15.09 34.42
N GLY A 102 -3.60 16.30 34.70
CA GLY A 102 -3.51 16.85 36.05
C GLY A 102 -2.48 16.14 36.94
N LEU A 103 -1.46 15.50 36.35
CA LEU A 103 -0.45 14.77 37.12
C LEU A 103 0.58 15.75 37.73
N PRO A 104 0.91 15.68 39.04
CA PRO A 104 1.98 16.48 39.64
C PRO A 104 3.36 15.98 39.19
N TRP A 105 4.44 16.76 39.36
CA TRP A 105 5.81 16.22 39.22
C TRP A 105 6.11 15.29 40.39
N ARG A 106 6.83 14.19 40.13
CA ARG A 106 7.21 13.20 41.15
C ARG A 106 8.72 13.08 41.34
N GLY A 107 9.53 13.70 40.49
CA GLY A 107 10.96 13.86 40.69
C GLY A 107 11.30 14.65 41.96
N ASN A 108 12.51 14.42 42.48
CA ASN A 108 13.00 14.98 43.74
C ASN A 108 13.10 16.53 43.75
N ASP A 109 13.01 17.18 42.59
CA ASP A 109 12.99 18.65 42.47
C ASP A 109 11.90 19.11 41.47
N THR A 110 10.74 19.49 42.03
CA THR A 110 9.60 20.00 41.26
C THR A 110 9.93 21.34 40.58
N GLN A 111 10.80 22.15 41.18
CA GLN A 111 11.16 23.46 40.64
C GLN A 111 12.10 23.29 39.44
N ASN A 112 13.09 22.41 39.54
CA ASN A 112 13.93 22.00 38.41
C ASN A 112 13.07 21.45 37.25
N SER A 113 12.10 20.57 37.54
CA SER A 113 11.22 20.00 36.51
C SER A 113 10.39 21.06 35.76
N LEU A 114 9.97 22.13 36.44
CA LEU A 114 9.25 23.26 35.84
C LEU A 114 10.17 24.15 34.99
N GLU A 115 11.39 24.39 35.45
CA GLU A 115 12.42 25.13 34.72
C GLU A 115 12.82 24.40 33.44
N ILE A 116 13.07 23.09 33.51
CA ILE A 116 13.37 22.22 32.37
C ILE A 116 12.22 22.25 31.37
N THR A 117 10.97 22.13 31.86
CA THR A 117 9.78 22.22 31.00
C THR A 117 9.70 23.54 30.26
N THR A 118 9.97 24.65 30.96
CA THR A 118 9.92 26.00 30.40
C THR A 118 11.03 26.19 29.36
N TYR A 119 12.24 25.68 29.65
CA TYR A 119 13.37 25.68 28.74
C TYR A 119 13.07 24.88 27.46
N MET A 120 12.56 23.66 27.58
CA MET A 120 12.19 22.78 26.45
C MET A 120 11.11 23.41 25.56
N LYS A 121 10.04 23.95 26.19
CA LYS A 121 9.00 24.70 25.46
C LYS A 121 9.59 25.94 24.77
N GLY A 122 10.54 26.61 25.41
CA GLY A 122 11.29 27.74 24.86
C GLY A 122 12.16 27.37 23.65
N ILE A 123 12.84 26.23 23.67
CA ILE A 123 13.61 25.72 22.52
C ILE A 123 12.69 25.51 21.32
N ILE A 124 11.61 24.74 21.49
CA ILE A 124 10.65 24.49 20.41
C ILE A 124 10.02 25.80 19.94
N GLY A 125 9.67 26.70 20.86
CA GLY A 125 9.12 28.02 20.57
C GLY A 125 10.07 28.88 19.74
N LYS A 126 11.36 28.94 20.10
CA LYS A 126 12.40 29.65 19.34
C LYS A 126 12.59 29.07 17.95
N PHE A 127 12.62 27.74 17.81
CA PHE A 127 12.67 27.09 16.50
C PHE A 127 11.43 27.42 15.66
N ARG A 128 10.23 27.44 16.27
CA ARG A 128 8.97 27.81 15.61
C ARG A 128 8.93 29.28 15.20
N ILE A 129 9.47 30.19 16.02
CA ILE A 129 9.51 31.64 15.74
C ILE A 129 10.52 31.95 14.64
N ILE A 130 11.74 31.40 14.70
CA ILE A 130 12.75 31.54 13.64
C ILE A 130 12.17 31.06 12.30
N TYR A 131 11.45 29.94 12.32
CA TYR A 131 10.74 29.43 11.14
C TYR A 131 9.67 30.40 10.62
N LYS A 132 8.86 30.99 11.51
CA LYS A 132 7.82 31.96 11.14
C LYS A 132 8.39 33.30 10.65
N SER A 133 9.49 33.78 11.23
CA SER A 133 10.11 35.06 10.87
C SER A 133 10.96 35.00 9.59
N LEU A 134 11.45 33.82 9.23
CA LEU A 134 12.18 33.61 7.97
C LEU A 134 11.26 33.41 6.75
N MET A 135 9.95 33.19 6.96
CA MET A 135 9.02 32.76 5.90
C MET A 135 7.69 33.52 5.98
N ASP A 136 7.64 34.67 5.30
CA ASP A 136 6.48 35.57 5.27
C ASP A 136 5.44 35.22 4.17
N ASP A 137 5.70 34.17 3.38
CA ASP A 137 4.93 33.87 2.16
C ASP A 137 4.31 32.46 2.19
N ARG A 138 2.99 32.38 1.97
CA ARG A 138 2.18 31.16 2.10
C ARG A 138 2.44 30.14 0.98
N GLU A 139 2.83 30.59 -0.21
CA GLU A 139 3.21 29.68 -1.31
C GLU A 139 4.60 29.08 -1.09
N LYS A 140 5.54 29.87 -0.53
CA LYS A 140 6.86 29.35 -0.10
C LYS A 140 6.74 28.39 1.08
N GLN A 141 5.79 28.61 2.00
CA GLN A 141 5.51 27.63 3.07
C GLN A 141 5.15 26.24 2.51
N ALA A 142 4.40 26.16 1.41
CA ALA A 142 4.02 24.89 0.80
C ALA A 142 5.18 24.23 0.02
N GLN A 143 5.93 24.99 -0.77
CA GLN A 143 7.05 24.47 -1.57
C GLN A 143 8.31 24.14 -0.73
N LEU A 144 8.61 24.90 0.33
CA LEU A 144 9.76 24.67 1.22
C LEU A 144 9.40 23.91 2.50
N SER A 145 8.13 23.54 2.71
CA SER A 145 7.76 22.54 3.73
C SER A 145 8.50 21.22 3.55
N GLN A 146 9.09 20.97 2.38
CA GLN A 146 9.96 19.82 2.08
C GLN A 146 11.41 20.02 2.60
N GLN A 147 11.90 21.24 2.76
CA GLN A 147 13.28 21.60 3.17
C GLN A 147 13.37 22.27 4.56
N ILE A 148 12.62 21.77 5.55
CA ILE A 148 12.48 22.42 6.86
C ILE A 148 13.83 22.52 7.61
N ILE A 149 14.05 23.73 8.11
CA ILE A 149 15.16 24.23 8.94
C ILE A 149 15.67 23.17 9.91
N HIS A 150 16.92 22.77 9.71
CA HIS A 150 17.55 21.72 10.46
C HIS A 150 17.75 22.09 11.94
N ILE A 151 17.26 21.26 12.88
CA ILE A 151 17.92 21.15 14.18
C ILE A 151 19.33 20.65 13.88
N LEU A 152 20.28 21.58 13.85
CA LEU A 152 21.69 21.24 13.66
C LEU A 152 22.12 20.30 14.80
N PRO A 153 22.90 19.25 14.51
CA PRO A 153 23.43 18.35 15.52
C PRO A 153 24.04 19.10 16.70
N GLU A 154 24.84 20.14 16.42
CA GLU A 154 25.45 20.99 17.45
C GLU A 154 24.44 21.61 18.41
N LYS A 155 23.26 22.04 17.92
CA LYS A 155 22.21 22.60 18.77
C LYS A 155 21.49 21.53 19.57
N PHE A 156 21.25 20.36 18.98
CA PHE A 156 20.62 19.23 19.70
C PHE A 156 21.52 18.71 20.83
N LEU A 157 22.83 18.71 20.60
CA LEU A 157 23.84 18.26 21.56
C LEU A 157 24.27 19.36 22.55
N SER A 158 23.85 20.61 22.34
CA SER A 158 24.20 21.72 23.23
C SER A 158 23.37 21.76 24.51
N ASN A 159 23.89 22.47 25.52
CA ASN A 159 23.15 22.92 26.71
C ASN A 159 22.53 21.79 27.55
N ASN A 160 23.24 20.66 27.68
CA ASN A 160 22.79 19.49 28.46
C ASN A 160 21.40 18.97 28.06
N LEU A 161 20.92 19.28 26.85
CA LEU A 161 19.57 18.96 26.40
C LEU A 161 19.28 17.46 26.46
N VAL A 162 20.27 16.64 26.14
CA VAL A 162 20.21 15.17 26.19
C VAL A 162 20.00 14.68 27.62
N GLU A 163 20.73 15.22 28.59
CA GLU A 163 20.60 14.89 30.01
C GLU A 163 19.20 15.26 30.52
N LEU A 164 18.71 16.45 30.15
CA LEU A 164 17.36 16.91 30.50
C LEU A 164 16.26 16.02 29.93
N ILE A 165 16.42 15.54 28.69
CA ILE A 165 15.48 14.59 28.07
C ILE A 165 15.44 13.28 28.86
N ILE A 166 16.59 12.77 29.28
CA ILE A 166 16.70 11.54 30.08
C ILE A 166 16.07 11.74 31.47
N GLU A 167 16.37 12.85 32.14
CA GLU A 167 15.79 13.20 33.45
C GLU A 167 14.26 13.26 33.37
N LEU A 168 13.72 13.96 32.38
CA LEU A 168 12.29 14.05 32.16
C LEU A 168 11.65 12.71 31.82
N TRP A 169 12.29 11.90 30.97
CA TRP A 169 11.77 10.58 30.63
C TRP A 169 11.70 9.67 31.86
N ASN A 170 12.67 9.77 32.77
CA ASN A 170 12.70 8.96 33.99
C ASN A 170 11.73 9.45 35.08
N ASP A 171 11.12 10.63 34.94
CA ASP A 171 10.09 11.09 35.89
C ASP A 171 8.84 10.19 35.81
N LEU A 172 8.39 9.71 36.98
CA LEU A 172 7.26 8.79 37.08
C LEU A 172 5.96 9.36 36.52
N SER A 173 5.78 10.68 36.56
CA SER A 173 4.59 11.34 36.02
C SER A 173 4.62 11.40 34.50
N ILE A 174 5.81 11.48 33.89
CA ILE A 174 5.98 11.37 32.43
C ILE A 174 5.77 9.93 31.97
N GLN A 175 6.26 8.94 32.71
CA GLN A 175 5.98 7.53 32.45
C GLN A 175 4.47 7.22 32.57
N GLU A 176 3.81 7.72 33.62
CA GLU A 176 2.36 7.58 33.77
C GLU A 176 1.59 8.27 32.64
N ALA A 177 2.02 9.47 32.21
CA ALA A 177 1.46 10.11 31.02
C ALA A 177 1.64 9.26 29.77
N TYR A 178 2.81 8.67 29.55
CA TYR A 178 3.05 7.77 28.41
C TYR A 178 2.12 6.54 28.44
N GLU A 179 1.85 5.95 29.61
CA GLU A 179 0.90 4.84 29.69
C GLU A 179 -0.54 5.27 29.37
N ARG A 180 -0.90 6.50 29.75
CA ARG A 180 -2.20 7.12 29.48
C ARG A 180 -2.25 7.91 28.16
N ARG A 181 -1.28 7.71 27.26
CA ARG A 181 -1.13 8.44 25.97
C ARG A 181 -2.39 8.51 25.10
N ARG A 182 -3.29 7.53 25.22
CA ARG A 182 -4.55 7.48 24.47
C ARG A 182 -5.54 8.57 24.87
N GLU A 183 -5.40 9.13 26.07
CA GLU A 183 -6.26 10.21 26.58
C GLU A 183 -5.90 11.58 26.00
N PHE A 184 -4.72 11.72 25.38
CA PHE A 184 -4.25 12.98 24.79
C PHE A 184 -3.67 12.82 23.36
N PRO A 185 -4.42 12.24 22.41
CA PRO A 185 -3.92 11.88 21.08
C PRO A 185 -3.36 13.08 20.30
N ARG A 186 -3.80 14.31 20.62
CA ARG A 186 -3.31 15.56 20.02
C ARG A 186 -1.81 15.78 20.23
N TYR A 187 -1.32 15.46 21.43
CA TYR A 187 0.06 15.73 21.85
C TYR A 187 0.99 14.52 21.67
N PHE A 188 0.42 13.32 21.53
CA PHE A 188 1.21 12.10 21.41
C PHE A 188 2.02 12.05 20.11
N VAL A 189 3.26 11.56 20.23
CA VAL A 189 4.16 11.26 19.10
C VAL A 189 4.61 9.82 19.27
N GLU A 190 4.46 9.02 18.21
CA GLU A 190 4.86 7.61 18.23
C GLU A 190 6.39 7.43 18.25
N ASN A 191 6.85 6.23 18.61
CA ASN A 191 8.26 5.81 18.61
C ASN A 191 9.20 6.57 19.56
N VAL A 192 8.66 7.44 20.42
CA VAL A 192 9.43 8.17 21.44
C VAL A 192 10.25 7.24 22.34
N PRO A 193 9.72 6.11 22.88
CA PRO A 193 10.52 5.20 23.69
C PRO A 193 11.74 4.65 22.94
N TYR A 194 11.56 4.20 21.70
CA TYR A 194 12.65 3.68 20.87
C TYR A 194 13.79 4.70 20.74
N PHE A 195 13.47 5.96 20.45
CA PHE A 195 14.50 6.99 20.29
C PHE A 195 15.17 7.36 21.61
N ILE A 196 14.45 7.33 22.73
CA ILE A 196 15.04 7.63 24.05
C ILE A 196 15.95 6.49 24.52
N GLU A 197 15.54 5.24 24.34
CA GLU A 197 16.36 4.05 24.63
C GLU A 197 17.67 4.04 23.82
N ASN A 198 17.62 4.56 22.59
CA ASN A 198 18.76 4.68 21.69
C ASN A 198 19.44 6.05 21.75
N LEU A 199 19.09 6.91 22.72
CA LEU A 199 19.50 8.30 22.71
C LEU A 199 21.03 8.46 22.78
N ASN A 200 21.74 7.57 23.49
CA ASN A 200 23.20 7.59 23.55
C ASN A 200 23.87 7.44 22.16
N ARG A 201 23.27 6.65 21.27
CA ARG A 201 23.74 6.47 19.89
C ARG A 201 23.31 7.63 18.99
N ILE A 202 22.13 8.20 19.24
CA ILE A 202 21.56 9.30 18.46
C ILE A 202 22.22 10.65 18.82
N ALA A 203 22.63 10.80 20.07
CA ALA A 203 23.21 12.01 20.63
C ALA A 203 24.74 12.08 20.43
N THR A 204 25.22 11.79 19.21
CA THR A 204 26.62 11.96 18.82
C THR A 204 26.75 12.88 17.61
N LEU A 205 27.88 13.56 17.46
CA LEU A 205 28.10 14.50 16.34
C LEU A 205 28.14 13.77 14.98
N ASP A 206 28.65 12.55 14.98
CA ASP A 206 28.79 11.65 13.83
C ASP A 206 27.56 10.76 13.60
N TYR A 207 26.49 10.92 14.40
CA TYR A 207 25.27 10.13 14.27
C TYR A 207 24.72 10.18 12.85
N MET A 208 24.58 9.00 12.25
CA MET A 208 23.90 8.74 10.99
C MET A 208 22.73 7.79 11.24
N PRO A 209 21.49 8.19 10.90
CA PRO A 209 20.32 7.32 11.02
C PRO A 209 20.51 6.01 10.27
N ASN A 210 20.27 4.90 10.96
CA ASN A 210 20.19 3.59 10.32
C ASN A 210 18.78 3.36 9.72
N ALA A 211 18.60 2.24 9.02
CA ALA A 211 17.32 1.89 8.40
C ALA A 211 16.15 1.86 9.41
N THR A 212 16.39 1.35 10.63
CA THR A 212 15.37 1.27 11.69
C THR A 212 14.98 2.67 12.18
N ASP A 213 15.94 3.57 12.34
CA ASP A 213 15.71 4.96 12.72
C ASP A 213 14.86 5.67 11.65
N ILE A 214 15.19 5.45 10.37
CA ILE A 214 14.47 6.04 9.23
C ILE A 214 13.03 5.51 9.15
N LEU A 215 12.82 4.21 9.36
CA LEU A 215 11.49 3.58 9.38
C LEU A 215 10.62 4.13 10.51
N ARG A 216 11.21 4.40 11.68
CA ARG A 216 10.51 4.93 12.86
C ARG A 216 10.35 6.45 12.86
N ALA A 217 11.14 7.17 12.05
CA ALA A 217 11.04 8.62 11.90
C ALA A 217 9.67 9.01 11.32
N ARG A 218 8.97 9.90 12.03
CA ARG A 218 7.62 10.35 11.69
C ARG A 218 7.65 11.76 11.10
N ARG A 219 7.08 11.90 9.91
CA ARG A 219 6.73 13.19 9.29
C ARG A 219 5.33 13.04 8.70
N ALA A 220 4.48 14.04 8.90
CA ALA A 220 3.15 14.02 8.28
C ALA A 220 3.33 14.26 6.77
N THR A 221 2.84 13.34 5.96
CA THR A 221 2.82 13.47 4.50
C THR A 221 1.78 14.52 4.10
N THR A 222 2.25 15.64 3.57
CA THR A 222 1.42 16.78 3.14
C THR A 222 1.40 16.97 1.63
N SER A 223 2.26 16.28 0.88
CA SER A 223 2.30 16.31 -0.58
C SER A 223 2.14 14.90 -1.15
N ILE A 224 1.84 14.83 -2.44
CA ILE A 224 1.90 13.58 -3.20
C ILE A 224 3.39 13.30 -3.45
N HIS A 225 3.85 12.12 -3.07
CA HIS A 225 5.22 11.67 -3.34
C HIS A 225 5.17 10.44 -4.24
N GLU A 226 5.88 10.53 -5.36
CA GLU A 226 5.98 9.43 -6.32
C GLU A 226 7.41 8.90 -6.31
N ILE A 227 7.55 7.58 -6.25
CA ILE A 227 8.84 6.91 -6.31
C ILE A 227 8.71 5.74 -7.28
N GLU A 228 9.66 5.64 -8.19
CA GLU A 228 9.78 4.52 -9.11
C GLU A 228 10.87 3.58 -8.61
N ILE A 229 10.53 2.29 -8.48
CA ILE A 229 11.42 1.24 -8.01
C ILE A 229 11.35 0.10 -9.03
N ASN A 230 12.50 -0.30 -9.59
CA ASN A 230 12.57 -1.46 -10.46
C ASN A 230 12.63 -2.73 -9.60
N ILE A 231 11.65 -3.60 -9.76
CA ILE A 231 11.54 -4.87 -9.04
C ILE A 231 11.54 -5.98 -10.09
N GLN A 232 12.63 -6.77 -10.15
CA GLN A 232 12.82 -7.82 -11.17
C GLN A 232 12.56 -7.29 -12.60
N ASP A 233 13.22 -6.19 -12.96
CA ASP A 233 13.11 -5.51 -14.27
C ASP A 233 11.73 -4.94 -14.62
N VAL A 234 10.76 -5.01 -13.72
CA VAL A 234 9.46 -4.33 -13.87
C VAL A 234 9.46 -3.03 -13.06
N PRO A 235 9.18 -1.88 -13.71
CA PRO A 235 9.10 -0.60 -13.00
C PRO A 235 7.80 -0.50 -12.19
N PHE A 236 7.91 -0.40 -10.87
CA PHE A 236 6.79 -0.11 -9.97
C PHE A 236 6.81 1.36 -9.58
N ARG A 237 5.72 2.07 -9.89
CA ARG A 237 5.52 3.46 -9.47
C ARG A 237 4.60 3.51 -8.27
N PHE A 238 5.18 3.76 -7.11
CA PHE A 238 4.44 3.94 -5.86
C PHE A 238 4.08 5.40 -5.65
N ILE A 239 2.84 5.64 -5.22
CA ILE A 239 2.34 6.97 -4.87
C ILE A 239 1.93 7.01 -3.40
N ASP A 240 2.67 7.75 -2.58
CA ASP A 240 2.32 8.05 -1.18
C ASP A 240 1.58 9.39 -1.10
N VAL A 241 0.40 9.38 -0.48
CA VAL A 241 -0.42 10.55 -0.26
C VAL A 241 -0.78 10.72 1.21
N GLY A 242 -0.97 11.98 1.62
CA GLY A 242 -1.37 12.31 2.99
C GLY A 242 -2.70 11.65 3.39
N GLY A 243 -2.71 10.95 4.53
CA GLY A 243 -3.90 10.26 5.03
C GLY A 243 -4.84 11.10 5.90
N GLN A 244 -4.39 12.28 6.32
CA GLN A 244 -5.17 13.22 7.15
C GLN A 244 -6.30 13.84 6.32
N ARG A 245 -7.43 14.17 6.95
CA ARG A 245 -8.63 14.70 6.26
C ARG A 245 -8.32 15.88 5.34
N THR A 246 -7.49 16.82 5.80
CA THR A 246 -7.07 18.02 5.03
C THR A 246 -6.24 17.71 3.78
N GLN A 247 -5.71 16.49 3.65
CA GLN A 247 -4.88 16.07 2.53
C GLN A 247 -5.64 15.19 1.53
N ARG A 248 -6.83 14.68 1.87
CA ARG A 248 -7.58 13.72 1.04
C ARG A 248 -8.08 14.31 -0.28
N GLN A 249 -8.26 15.62 -0.36
CA GLN A 249 -8.58 16.33 -1.61
C GLN A 249 -7.53 16.13 -2.71
N LYS A 250 -6.31 15.71 -2.34
CA LYS A 250 -5.24 15.41 -3.30
C LYS A 250 -5.34 14.01 -3.89
N TRP A 251 -6.12 13.10 -3.29
CA TRP A 251 -6.15 11.69 -3.70
C TRP A 251 -6.67 11.52 -5.13
N GLN A 252 -7.64 12.31 -5.56
CA GLN A 252 -8.16 12.20 -6.92
C GLN A 252 -7.09 12.45 -8.00
N GLN A 253 -6.08 13.26 -7.69
CA GLN A 253 -4.98 13.60 -8.61
C GLN A 253 -4.11 12.38 -8.94
N CYS A 254 -4.07 11.37 -8.07
CA CYS A 254 -3.26 10.16 -8.29
C CYS A 254 -4.07 8.94 -8.73
N LEU A 255 -5.40 9.03 -8.82
CA LEU A 255 -6.30 7.89 -9.10
C LEU A 255 -6.51 7.58 -10.60
N SER A 256 -5.84 8.28 -11.52
CA SER A 256 -5.88 7.94 -12.96
C SER A 256 -4.93 6.79 -13.28
N ASP A 257 -5.35 5.86 -14.14
CA ASP A 257 -4.49 4.78 -14.69
C ASP A 257 -3.74 3.98 -13.62
N VAL A 258 -4.43 3.68 -12.51
CA VAL A 258 -3.89 2.93 -11.37
C VAL A 258 -4.09 1.44 -11.61
N THR A 259 -3.02 0.67 -11.43
CA THR A 259 -3.05 -0.79 -11.50
C THR A 259 -3.71 -1.38 -10.26
N ALA A 260 -3.26 -0.96 -9.07
CA ALA A 260 -3.82 -1.41 -7.80
C ALA A 260 -3.80 -0.30 -6.74
N ILE A 261 -4.80 -0.34 -5.86
CA ILE A 261 -4.84 0.44 -4.63
C ILE A 261 -4.40 -0.48 -3.49
N LEU A 262 -3.33 -0.07 -2.83
CA LEU A 262 -2.88 -0.68 -1.59
C LEU A 262 -3.41 0.20 -0.45
N PHE A 263 -4.47 -0.28 0.20
CA PHE A 263 -5.13 0.42 1.30
C PHE A 263 -4.55 -0.05 2.63
N LEU A 264 -3.92 0.84 3.38
CA LEU A 264 -3.38 0.54 4.71
C LEU A 264 -4.31 1.05 5.81
N ALA A 265 -4.75 0.12 6.64
CA ALA A 265 -5.48 0.37 7.88
C ALA A 265 -4.63 -0.06 9.09
N SER A 266 -4.65 0.72 10.16
CA SER A 266 -3.97 0.35 11.41
C SER A 266 -4.87 -0.56 12.23
N CYS A 267 -4.50 -1.83 12.39
CA CYS A 267 -5.31 -2.80 13.12
C CYS A 267 -5.24 -2.60 14.65
N SER A 268 -4.19 -1.94 15.16
CA SER A 268 -4.02 -1.67 16.58
C SER A 268 -4.81 -0.47 17.10
N GLU A 269 -5.40 0.36 16.23
CA GLU A 269 -6.00 1.66 16.59
C GLU A 269 -7.50 1.59 16.94
N PHE A 270 -8.02 0.41 17.28
CA PHE A 270 -9.45 0.20 17.57
C PHE A 270 -9.95 0.96 18.81
N ASP A 271 -9.06 1.39 19.70
CA ASP A 271 -9.36 2.08 20.96
C ASP A 271 -8.82 3.52 21.00
N GLU A 272 -8.38 4.04 19.85
CA GLU A 272 -7.79 5.36 19.73
C GLU A 272 -8.73 6.30 18.96
N CYS A 273 -8.70 7.59 19.32
CA CYS A 273 -9.41 8.65 18.60
C CYS A 273 -8.48 9.39 17.64
N LEU A 274 -9.05 10.02 16.62
CA LEU A 274 -8.30 10.83 15.67
C LEU A 274 -7.59 11.98 16.37
N ARG A 275 -6.43 12.36 15.82
CA ARG A 275 -5.70 13.54 16.27
C ARG A 275 -6.46 14.83 15.97
N GLU A 276 -7.14 14.85 14.82
CA GLU A 276 -7.92 15.97 14.32
C GLU A 276 -9.29 16.09 15.02
N ASP A 277 -9.84 14.97 15.49
CA ASP A 277 -11.15 14.89 16.13
C ASP A 277 -11.15 13.84 17.26
N PRO A 278 -10.94 14.26 18.53
CA PRO A 278 -10.87 13.35 19.68
C PRO A 278 -12.17 12.58 19.97
N LYS A 279 -13.27 12.86 19.26
CA LYS A 279 -14.55 12.15 19.43
C LYS A 279 -14.74 11.01 18.43
N LYS A 280 -13.91 10.93 17.38
CA LYS A 280 -14.06 9.94 16.31
C LYS A 280 -13.00 8.86 16.45
N ASN A 281 -13.43 7.60 16.48
CA ASN A 281 -12.55 6.44 16.54
C ASN A 281 -11.74 6.28 15.23
N ARG A 282 -10.45 5.92 15.35
CA ARG A 282 -9.53 5.79 14.21
C ARG A 282 -9.84 4.60 13.31
N LEU A 283 -10.16 3.44 13.88
CA LEU A 283 -10.53 2.25 13.11
C LEU A 283 -11.84 2.49 12.35
N GLU A 284 -12.83 3.11 12.99
CA GLU A 284 -14.10 3.47 12.35
C GLU A 284 -13.90 4.47 11.21
N GLU A 285 -13.05 5.49 11.39
CA GLU A 285 -12.68 6.41 10.31
C GLU A 285 -12.02 5.66 9.15
N SER A 286 -11.11 4.71 9.44
CA SER A 286 -10.47 3.90 8.41
C SER A 286 -11.48 3.04 7.64
N CYS A 287 -12.49 2.48 8.33
CA CYS A 287 -13.59 1.74 7.70
C CYS A 287 -14.40 2.64 6.76
N LYS A 288 -14.76 3.86 7.20
CA LYS A 288 -15.53 4.82 6.38
C LYS A 288 -14.77 5.19 5.10
N VAL A 289 -13.48 5.49 5.23
CA VAL A 289 -12.64 5.81 4.07
C VAL A 289 -12.55 4.61 3.12
N PHE A 290 -12.41 3.40 3.65
CA PHE A 290 -12.39 2.19 2.82
C PHE A 290 -13.72 1.96 2.10
N GLU A 291 -14.85 2.05 2.81
CA GLU A 291 -16.20 1.90 2.25
C GLU A 291 -16.42 2.88 1.09
N THR A 292 -16.01 4.13 1.26
CA THR A 292 -16.08 5.14 0.21
C THR A 292 -15.26 4.73 -1.02
N LEU A 293 -14.01 4.30 -0.83
CA LEU A 293 -13.11 3.97 -1.93
C LEU A 293 -13.53 2.71 -2.68
N ILE A 294 -13.85 1.63 -1.96
CA ILE A 294 -14.16 0.33 -2.56
C ILE A 294 -15.45 0.40 -3.40
N ASN A 295 -16.39 1.25 -2.99
CA ASN A 295 -17.67 1.47 -3.68
C ASN A 295 -17.63 2.65 -4.67
N TYR A 296 -16.47 3.29 -4.87
CA TYR A 296 -16.37 4.40 -5.80
C TYR A 296 -16.40 3.90 -7.25
N LYS A 297 -17.40 4.37 -8.03
CA LYS A 297 -17.69 3.88 -9.38
C LYS A 297 -16.47 3.92 -10.33
N PHE A 298 -15.62 4.94 -10.21
CA PHE A 298 -14.43 5.07 -11.07
C PHE A 298 -13.30 4.10 -10.71
N LEU A 299 -13.40 3.41 -9.58
CA LEU A 299 -12.44 2.41 -9.13
C LEU A 299 -13.00 0.99 -9.25
N LYS A 300 -14.10 0.79 -10.01
CA LYS A 300 -14.75 -0.53 -10.17
C LYS A 300 -13.74 -1.59 -10.59
N ASN A 301 -12.93 -1.30 -11.60
CA ASN A 301 -11.98 -2.25 -12.21
C ASN A 301 -10.57 -2.21 -11.60
N VAL A 302 -10.33 -1.32 -10.63
CA VAL A 302 -9.02 -1.19 -9.96
C VAL A 302 -8.90 -2.22 -8.86
N GLU A 303 -7.77 -2.91 -8.75
CA GLU A 303 -7.53 -3.91 -7.70
C GLU A 303 -7.42 -3.29 -6.32
N PHE A 304 -7.95 -3.97 -5.30
CA PHE A 304 -7.88 -3.54 -3.90
C PHE A 304 -7.15 -4.56 -3.05
N ILE A 305 -6.05 -4.11 -2.47
CA ILE A 305 -5.25 -4.87 -1.51
C ILE A 305 -5.35 -4.16 -0.17
N LEU A 306 -5.84 -4.86 0.85
CA LEU A 306 -6.01 -4.38 2.21
C LEU A 306 -4.84 -4.84 3.09
N PHE A 307 -4.07 -3.89 3.60
CA PHE A 307 -3.05 -4.13 4.61
C PHE A 307 -3.56 -3.72 5.99
N LEU A 308 -3.73 -4.70 6.86
CA LEU A 308 -4.01 -4.52 8.29
C LEU A 308 -2.67 -4.41 9.03
N ASN A 309 -2.15 -3.17 9.08
CA ASN A 309 -0.81 -2.85 9.56
C ASN A 309 -0.76 -2.64 11.09
N LYS A 310 0.45 -2.65 11.66
CA LYS A 310 0.73 -2.60 13.11
C LYS A 310 0.24 -3.85 13.85
N HIS A 311 0.37 -5.00 13.20
CA HIS A 311 -0.02 -6.30 13.75
C HIS A 311 0.73 -6.66 15.03
N ASP A 312 2.02 -6.32 15.11
CA ASP A 312 2.84 -6.39 16.32
C ASP A 312 2.20 -5.65 17.51
N LEU A 313 1.73 -4.43 17.29
CA LEU A 313 1.07 -3.63 18.33
C LEU A 313 -0.31 -4.17 18.69
N LEU A 314 -1.04 -4.73 17.73
CA LEU A 314 -2.32 -5.40 18.00
C LEU A 314 -2.12 -6.59 18.95
N ASN A 315 -1.15 -7.46 18.65
CA ASN A 315 -0.82 -8.64 19.45
C ASN A 315 -0.53 -8.30 20.92
N GLU A 316 0.22 -7.23 21.17
CA GLU A 316 0.48 -6.77 22.54
C GLU A 316 -0.75 -6.10 23.17
N LYS A 317 -1.53 -5.36 22.39
CA LYS A 317 -2.67 -4.58 22.90
C LYS A 317 -3.83 -5.48 23.35
N ILE A 318 -4.17 -6.52 22.58
CA ILE A 318 -5.30 -7.40 22.93
C ILE A 318 -5.09 -8.13 24.25
N LYS A 319 -3.85 -8.33 24.70
CA LYS A 319 -3.53 -8.94 26.01
C LYS A 319 -4.05 -8.11 27.19
N ARG A 320 -4.28 -6.82 27.00
CA ARG A 320 -4.62 -5.86 28.08
C ARG A 320 -5.91 -5.10 27.81
N VAL A 321 -6.33 -4.97 26.54
CA VAL A 321 -7.48 -4.15 26.14
C VAL A 321 -8.54 -5.03 25.50
N ASN A 322 -9.75 -4.98 26.05
CA ASN A 322 -10.89 -5.71 25.50
C ASN A 322 -11.50 -4.96 24.31
N ILE A 323 -11.38 -5.52 23.10
CA ILE A 323 -11.91 -4.94 21.87
C ILE A 323 -13.44 -4.72 21.91
N LYS A 324 -14.20 -5.53 22.67
CA LYS A 324 -15.67 -5.40 22.79
C LYS A 324 -16.11 -4.04 23.33
N ASN A 325 -15.25 -3.38 24.10
CA ASN A 325 -15.55 -2.05 24.64
C ASN A 325 -15.63 -0.97 23.55
N TYR A 326 -15.03 -1.22 22.39
CA TYR A 326 -14.95 -0.28 21.27
C TYR A 326 -15.66 -0.79 20.01
N CYS A 327 -15.74 -2.11 19.86
CA CYS A 327 -16.41 -2.80 18.76
C CYS A 327 -17.54 -3.66 19.35
N SER A 328 -18.72 -3.07 19.53
CA SER A 328 -19.86 -3.73 20.19
C SER A 328 -20.44 -4.90 19.39
N ASP A 329 -20.19 -4.92 18.09
CA ASP A 329 -20.55 -5.96 17.14
C ASP A 329 -19.60 -7.18 17.15
N PHE A 330 -18.50 -7.13 17.90
CA PHE A 330 -17.57 -8.26 18.02
C PHE A 330 -18.12 -9.38 18.92
N THR A 331 -18.28 -10.57 18.36
CA THR A 331 -18.87 -11.74 19.03
C THR A 331 -17.87 -12.76 19.56
N GLY A 332 -16.62 -12.75 19.07
CA GLY A 332 -15.57 -13.72 19.44
C GLY A 332 -14.94 -13.53 20.82
N ASN A 333 -13.83 -14.23 21.07
CA ASN A 333 -12.99 -14.05 22.25
C ASN A 333 -12.08 -12.82 22.09
N PRO A 334 -12.23 -11.78 22.94
CA PRO A 334 -11.49 -10.52 22.78
C PRO A 334 -9.99 -10.62 23.05
N PHE A 335 -9.54 -11.73 23.63
CA PHE A 335 -8.13 -12.01 23.91
C PHE A 335 -7.52 -13.03 22.94
N SER A 336 -8.30 -13.54 21.97
CA SER A 336 -7.82 -14.42 20.90
C SER A 336 -7.40 -13.57 19.70
N ILE A 337 -6.12 -13.63 19.32
CA ILE A 337 -5.65 -12.92 18.13
C ILE A 337 -6.41 -13.36 16.88
N TYR A 338 -6.64 -14.66 16.73
CA TYR A 338 -7.34 -15.25 15.59
C TYR A 338 -8.76 -14.71 15.44
N ASP A 339 -9.52 -14.61 16.53
CA ASP A 339 -10.90 -14.11 16.49
C ASP A 339 -10.93 -12.61 16.14
N VAL A 340 -9.99 -11.85 16.70
CA VAL A 340 -9.85 -10.41 16.44
C VAL A 340 -9.43 -10.16 15.00
N GLU A 341 -8.47 -10.92 14.48
CA GLU A 341 -8.04 -10.84 13.08
C GLU A 341 -9.18 -11.11 12.11
N ASN A 342 -9.89 -12.22 12.29
CA ASN A 342 -11.03 -12.59 11.45
C ASN A 342 -12.12 -11.51 11.49
N TYR A 343 -12.40 -10.97 12.67
CA TYR A 343 -13.33 -9.86 12.82
C TYR A 343 -12.88 -8.63 12.04
N LEU A 344 -11.62 -8.23 12.13
CA LEU A 344 -11.10 -7.05 11.44
C LEU A 344 -11.16 -7.23 9.92
N VAL A 345 -10.74 -8.40 9.40
CA VAL A 345 -10.86 -8.70 7.97
C VAL A 345 -12.32 -8.62 7.54
N HIS A 346 -13.21 -9.32 8.24
CA HIS A 346 -14.65 -9.32 7.95
C HIS A 346 -15.23 -7.91 7.98
N ARG A 347 -14.86 -7.09 8.96
CA ARG A 347 -15.35 -5.70 9.10
C ARG A 347 -15.02 -4.84 7.90
N PHE A 348 -13.86 -5.03 7.27
CA PHE A 348 -13.52 -4.30 6.04
C PHE A 348 -14.14 -4.93 4.80
N THR A 349 -14.07 -6.25 4.65
CA THR A 349 -14.57 -6.94 3.44
C THR A 349 -16.08 -6.83 3.29
N SER A 350 -16.83 -6.78 4.40
CA SER A 350 -18.29 -6.60 4.39
C SER A 350 -18.76 -5.20 3.96
N LEU A 351 -17.86 -4.22 3.83
CA LEU A 351 -18.20 -2.85 3.41
C LEU A 351 -18.36 -2.70 1.90
N LYS A 352 -17.87 -3.69 1.14
CA LYS A 352 -18.08 -3.75 -0.30
C LYS A 352 -19.56 -4.04 -0.57
N ARG A 353 -20.20 -3.19 -1.38
CA ARG A 353 -21.58 -3.38 -1.85
C ARG A 353 -21.58 -4.29 -3.06
N ASN A 354 -22.64 -5.08 -3.21
CA ASN A 354 -22.80 -5.91 -4.41
C ASN A 354 -23.04 -5.03 -5.64
N SER A 355 -22.62 -5.49 -6.81
CA SER A 355 -22.80 -4.76 -8.09
C SER A 355 -24.25 -4.40 -8.40
N GLU A 356 -25.22 -5.10 -7.78
CA GLU A 356 -26.66 -4.85 -7.90
C GLU A 356 -27.18 -3.66 -7.07
N ASP A 357 -26.40 -3.14 -6.11
CA ASP A 357 -26.81 -2.01 -5.24
C ASP A 357 -26.48 -0.62 -5.84
N PHE A 358 -25.88 -0.56 -7.03
CA PHE A 358 -25.68 0.71 -7.72
C PHE A 358 -27.01 1.20 -8.31
N PRO A 359 -27.52 2.39 -7.92
CA PRO A 359 -28.78 2.89 -8.46
C PRO A 359 -28.68 3.02 -9.98
N VAL A 360 -29.61 2.36 -10.68
CA VAL A 360 -29.83 2.45 -12.12
C VAL A 360 -30.01 3.93 -12.49
N GLU A 361 -29.24 4.39 -13.47
CA GLU A 361 -29.25 5.77 -13.94
C GLU A 361 -30.67 6.28 -14.21
N ARG A 362 -31.07 7.35 -13.54
CA ARG A 362 -31.94 8.34 -14.18
C ARG A 362 -31.03 9.29 -14.92
N SER A 363 -31.23 9.39 -16.23
CA SER A 363 -30.50 10.28 -17.13
C SER A 363 -30.52 11.71 -16.58
N TYR A 364 -29.41 12.15 -15.99
CA TYR A 364 -29.10 13.55 -15.84
C TYR A 364 -27.89 13.81 -16.71
N TYR A 365 -28.06 14.76 -17.64
CA TYR A 365 -27.05 15.33 -18.52
C TYR A 365 -25.63 15.23 -17.94
N LEU A 366 -24.70 14.67 -18.71
CA LEU A 366 -23.27 14.63 -18.39
C LEU A 366 -22.81 16.01 -17.85
N PRO A 367 -22.31 16.10 -16.61
CA PRO A 367 -21.65 17.30 -16.14
C PRO A 367 -20.13 17.20 -16.43
N ASN A 368 -19.54 18.32 -16.86
CA ASN A 368 -18.13 18.46 -17.21
C ASN A 368 -17.14 17.99 -16.13
N LYS A 369 -15.89 17.73 -16.52
CA LYS A 369 -14.73 17.30 -15.67
C LYS A 369 -14.62 18.01 -14.31
N THR A 370 -15.07 19.26 -14.20
CA THR A 370 -15.05 20.09 -12.98
C THR A 370 -16.01 19.63 -11.89
N ASN A 371 -17.14 18.97 -12.22
CA ASN A 371 -18.11 18.54 -11.19
C ASN A 371 -17.74 17.22 -10.52
N LYS A 372 -16.92 16.38 -11.17
CA LYS A 372 -16.38 15.14 -10.56
C LYS A 372 -15.37 15.42 -9.45
N LEU A 373 -14.74 16.60 -9.47
CA LEU A 373 -13.81 17.05 -8.43
C LEU A 373 -14.56 17.37 -7.13
N ASN A 374 -15.65 18.14 -7.25
CA ASN A 374 -16.44 18.58 -6.09
C ASN A 374 -17.13 17.41 -5.36
N GLU A 375 -17.58 16.38 -6.08
CA GLU A 375 -18.24 15.21 -5.49
C GLU A 375 -17.26 14.35 -4.68
N PHE A 376 -16.12 13.97 -5.26
CA PHE A 376 -15.12 13.13 -4.56
C PHE A 376 -14.52 13.85 -3.36
N ASP A 377 -14.16 15.13 -3.50
CA ASP A 377 -13.59 15.91 -2.42
C ASP A 377 -14.57 16.07 -1.26
N SER A 378 -15.86 16.33 -1.54
CA SER A 378 -16.89 16.48 -0.52
C SER A 378 -17.20 15.16 0.22
N ILE A 379 -17.18 14.03 -0.49
CA ILE A 379 -17.29 12.70 0.14
C ILE A 379 -16.08 12.42 1.04
N MET A 380 -14.88 12.83 0.63
CA MET A 380 -13.63 12.55 1.36
C MET A 380 -13.37 13.47 2.56
N THR A 381 -13.97 14.66 2.59
CA THR A 381 -13.80 15.65 3.68
C THR A 381 -14.85 15.55 4.80
N ASN A 382 -15.80 14.62 4.73
CA ASN A 382 -16.94 14.49 5.66
C ASN A 382 -17.85 15.76 5.67
N GLU A 383 -18.14 16.34 4.50
CA GLU A 383 -19.14 17.41 4.38
C GLU A 383 -20.51 16.93 3.86
N TYR A 384 -20.71 15.62 3.69
CA TYR A 384 -22.03 15.04 3.42
C TYR A 384 -22.66 14.53 4.72
N ASP A 385 -23.78 15.15 5.09
CA ASP A 385 -24.67 14.77 6.19
C ASP A 385 -25.15 13.31 6.09
N ASP A 386 -25.34 12.69 7.26
CA ASP A 386 -25.80 11.32 7.53
C ASP A 386 -27.21 10.97 6.96
N GLU A 387 -27.78 11.80 6.08
CA GLU A 387 -29.21 11.76 5.72
C GLU A 387 -29.55 10.90 4.48
N TYR A 388 -28.56 10.36 3.75
CA TYR A 388 -28.80 9.54 2.55
C TYR A 388 -28.88 8.02 2.81
N ARG A 389 -29.52 7.63 3.93
CA ARG A 389 -29.90 6.24 4.22
C ARG A 389 -31.42 6.06 4.10
N HIS A 390 -31.97 6.12 2.90
CA HIS A 390 -33.23 5.47 2.55
C HIS A 390 -33.47 5.52 1.04
N ASP A 391 -33.44 4.38 0.36
CA ASP A 391 -34.64 3.67 -0.08
C ASP A 391 -34.24 2.37 -0.80
N LYS A 392 -34.82 1.23 -0.40
CA LYS A 392 -34.55 -0.09 -1.01
C LYS A 392 -35.80 -0.53 -1.74
N GLN A 393 -35.78 -0.46 -3.07
CA GLN A 393 -36.59 -1.30 -3.98
C GLN A 393 -36.22 -1.01 -5.45
N THR A 394 -35.58 -1.93 -6.17
CA THR A 394 -36.20 -2.80 -7.21
C THR A 394 -35.20 -3.42 -8.21
N LYS A 395 -35.48 -4.70 -8.49
CA LYS A 395 -35.32 -5.49 -9.74
C LYS A 395 -33.92 -5.93 -10.20
N GLN A 396 -33.71 -7.23 -9.96
CA GLN A 396 -32.65 -8.10 -10.45
C GLN A 396 -32.55 -8.10 -11.99
N LYS A 397 -31.33 -7.91 -12.48
CA LYS A 397 -30.86 -8.39 -13.79
C LYS A 397 -29.51 -9.06 -13.54
N LYS A 398 -29.46 -10.39 -13.73
CA LYS A 398 -28.23 -11.18 -13.65
C LYS A 398 -27.32 -10.82 -14.82
N SER A 399 -26.24 -10.07 -14.55
CA SER A 399 -25.03 -10.08 -15.37
C SER A 399 -23.97 -10.87 -14.60
N ASN A 400 -23.36 -11.87 -15.25
CA ASN A 400 -22.18 -12.58 -14.74
C ASN A 400 -20.98 -11.62 -14.75
N GLU A 401 -20.93 -10.67 -13.80
CA GLU A 401 -19.74 -9.86 -13.54
C GLU A 401 -18.87 -10.56 -12.50
N SER A 402 -17.58 -10.73 -12.81
CA SER A 402 -16.61 -11.32 -11.89
C SER A 402 -16.55 -10.49 -10.59
N GLU A 403 -16.73 -11.16 -9.46
CA GLU A 403 -16.81 -10.50 -8.17
C GLU A 403 -15.42 -9.98 -7.78
N LYS A 404 -15.26 -8.65 -7.70
CA LYS A 404 -14.02 -7.99 -7.24
C LYS A 404 -13.53 -8.54 -5.90
N LYS A 405 -12.43 -9.28 -5.89
CA LYS A 405 -11.87 -9.85 -4.65
C LYS A 405 -11.12 -8.77 -3.86
N ILE A 406 -11.17 -8.87 -2.53
CA ILE A 406 -10.38 -8.01 -1.63
C ILE A 406 -9.32 -8.88 -1.01
N TYR A 407 -8.06 -8.62 -1.35
CA TYR A 407 -6.93 -9.37 -0.83
C TYR A 407 -6.43 -8.73 0.47
N SER A 408 -6.45 -9.48 1.56
CA SER A 408 -6.18 -8.93 2.89
C SER A 408 -4.94 -9.56 3.51
N HIS A 409 -4.02 -8.74 4.00
CA HIS A 409 -2.79 -9.20 4.67
C HIS A 409 -2.55 -8.44 5.98
N PHE A 410 -2.16 -9.17 7.01
CA PHE A 410 -1.64 -8.58 8.25
C PHE A 410 -0.18 -8.21 8.08
N THR A 411 0.14 -6.96 8.37
CA THR A 411 1.48 -6.40 8.15
C THR A 411 2.05 -5.75 9.40
N THR A 412 3.38 -5.80 9.49
CA THR A 412 4.17 -5.01 10.41
C THR A 412 5.14 -4.20 9.56
N ALA A 413 4.79 -2.98 9.20
CA ALA A 413 5.56 -2.16 8.26
C ALA A 413 7.00 -1.85 8.71
N ILE A 414 7.35 -2.06 9.98
CA ILE A 414 8.73 -1.92 10.47
C ILE A 414 9.55 -3.22 10.32
N ASP A 415 8.92 -4.35 10.01
CA ASP A 415 9.56 -5.64 9.77
C ASP A 415 9.81 -5.83 8.26
N THR A 416 11.09 -5.82 7.89
CA THR A 416 11.53 -5.94 6.50
C THR A 416 11.20 -7.32 5.90
N ASN A 417 11.28 -8.40 6.67
CA ASN A 417 11.00 -9.74 6.15
C ASN A 417 9.50 -9.91 5.90
N ASN A 418 8.68 -9.43 6.83
CA ASN A 418 7.23 -9.46 6.68
C ASN A 418 6.78 -8.71 5.42
N ILE A 419 7.27 -7.48 5.21
CA ILE A 419 6.92 -6.70 4.02
C ILE A 419 7.47 -7.34 2.74
N LYS A 420 8.68 -7.89 2.75
CA LYS A 420 9.24 -8.58 1.59
C LYS A 420 8.35 -9.76 1.16
N THR A 421 8.00 -10.65 2.09
CA THR A 421 7.17 -11.83 1.78
C THR A 421 5.78 -11.43 1.29
N ILE A 422 5.12 -10.49 1.97
CA ILE A 422 3.77 -10.07 1.60
C ILE A 422 3.76 -9.34 0.27
N PHE A 423 4.76 -8.50 0.00
CA PHE A 423 4.82 -7.79 -1.26
C PHE A 423 5.09 -8.73 -2.44
N GLU A 424 5.88 -9.79 -2.28
CA GLU A 424 6.01 -10.80 -3.32
C GLU A 424 4.67 -11.47 -3.66
N MET A 425 3.83 -11.77 -2.66
CA MET A 425 2.47 -12.28 -2.91
C MET A 425 1.62 -11.28 -3.69
N VAL A 426 1.64 -10.01 -3.29
CA VAL A 426 0.93 -8.92 -3.98
C VAL A 426 1.41 -8.78 -5.43
N ARG A 427 2.72 -8.88 -5.64
CA ARG A 427 3.34 -8.79 -6.96
C ARG A 427 2.84 -9.91 -7.87
N LEU A 428 2.86 -11.15 -7.39
CA LEU A 428 2.37 -12.31 -8.14
C LEU A 428 0.90 -12.17 -8.51
N MET A 429 0.06 -11.72 -7.58
CA MET A 429 -1.37 -11.49 -7.85
C MET A 429 -1.63 -10.40 -8.91
N ILE A 430 -0.86 -9.30 -8.90
CA ILE A 430 -0.97 -8.26 -9.92
C ILE A 430 -0.59 -8.83 -11.29
N PHE A 431 0.45 -9.66 -11.36
CA PHE A 431 0.87 -10.27 -12.62
C PHE A 431 -0.09 -11.34 -13.12
N GLU A 432 -0.64 -12.19 -12.25
CA GLU A 432 -1.65 -13.19 -12.60
C GLU A 432 -2.86 -12.52 -13.23
N LYS A 433 -3.35 -11.42 -12.64
CA LYS A 433 -4.48 -10.69 -13.23
C LYS A 433 -4.15 -10.03 -14.57
N ASN A 434 -2.96 -9.41 -14.67
CA ASN A 434 -2.53 -8.81 -15.94
C ASN A 434 -2.43 -9.87 -17.06
N TYR A 435 -2.19 -11.13 -16.70
CA TYR A 435 -2.20 -12.27 -17.59
C TYR A 435 -3.64 -12.73 -17.92
N ASP A 436 -4.54 -12.86 -16.93
CA ASP A 436 -5.96 -13.19 -17.16
C ASP A 436 -6.65 -12.16 -18.08
N GLU A 437 -6.45 -10.86 -17.83
CA GLU A 437 -6.97 -9.80 -18.71
C GLU A 437 -6.40 -9.88 -20.13
N PHE A 438 -5.25 -10.55 -20.34
CA PHE A 438 -4.73 -10.79 -21.67
C PHE A 438 -5.44 -11.97 -22.35
N GLU A 439 -5.68 -13.08 -21.64
CA GLU A 439 -6.42 -14.24 -22.18
C GLU A 439 -7.87 -13.85 -22.56
N ASP A 440 -8.55 -13.05 -21.75
CA ASP A 440 -9.94 -12.62 -22.05
C ASP A 440 -10.01 -11.73 -23.32
N ASN A 441 -9.08 -10.78 -23.48
CA ASN A 441 -9.03 -9.93 -24.68
C ASN A 441 -8.69 -10.73 -25.95
N PHE A 442 -8.03 -11.88 -25.80
CA PHE A 442 -7.67 -12.76 -26.91
C PHE A 442 -8.86 -13.55 -27.43
N GLU A 443 -9.74 -14.03 -26.55
CA GLU A 443 -11.01 -14.66 -26.97
C GLU A 443 -11.89 -13.67 -27.76
N ASP A 444 -11.99 -12.42 -27.29
CA ASP A 444 -12.80 -11.38 -27.95
C ASP A 444 -12.24 -10.95 -29.32
N GLU A 445 -10.92 -10.75 -29.46
CA GLU A 445 -10.31 -10.36 -30.75
C GLU A 445 -10.36 -11.48 -31.80
N ILE A 446 -10.34 -12.75 -31.40
CA ILE A 446 -10.45 -13.90 -32.33
C ILE A 446 -11.89 -14.07 -32.83
N VAL A 447 -12.89 -13.88 -31.96
CA VAL A 447 -14.30 -13.96 -32.33
C VAL A 447 -14.67 -12.88 -33.36
N ASP A 448 -14.10 -11.67 -33.25
CA ASP A 448 -14.33 -10.59 -34.20
C ASP A 448 -13.54 -10.73 -35.52
N ALA A 449 -12.48 -11.55 -35.54
CA ALA A 449 -11.62 -11.76 -36.71
C ALA A 449 -12.09 -12.88 -37.66
N LEU A 450 -13.08 -13.68 -37.26
CA LEU A 450 -13.60 -14.80 -38.05
C LEU A 450 -14.92 -14.40 -38.76
N PRO A 451 -14.95 -14.34 -40.10
CA PRO A 451 -16.20 -14.12 -40.82
C PRO A 451 -17.11 -15.35 -40.66
N ASP A 452 -18.38 -15.12 -40.34
CA ASP A 452 -19.43 -16.14 -40.15
C ASP A 452 -19.32 -17.32 -41.16
N GLY A 453 -18.81 -18.45 -40.67
CA GLY A 453 -18.73 -19.70 -41.43
C GLY A 453 -17.59 -20.58 -40.94
N ASP A 454 -17.93 -21.80 -40.50
CA ASP A 454 -17.03 -22.91 -40.15
C ASP A 454 -16.43 -22.89 -38.73
N LEU A 455 -17.32 -23.04 -37.75
CA LEU A 455 -17.01 -23.36 -36.34
C LEU A 455 -16.62 -24.84 -36.11
N ASP A 456 -16.70 -25.71 -37.12
CA ASP A 456 -16.63 -27.17 -36.92
C ASP A 456 -15.19 -27.77 -36.93
N ASP A 457 -14.16 -27.01 -37.33
CA ASP A 457 -12.78 -27.53 -37.48
C ASP A 457 -11.76 -27.01 -36.43
N PHE A 458 -12.16 -26.15 -35.49
CA PHE A 458 -11.26 -25.62 -34.46
C PHE A 458 -11.45 -26.34 -33.12
N VAL A 459 -10.54 -27.27 -32.79
CA VAL A 459 -10.43 -27.82 -31.43
C VAL A 459 -9.68 -26.82 -30.56
N TYR A 460 -10.43 -26.14 -29.69
CA TYR A 460 -9.90 -25.30 -28.61
C TYR A 460 -9.13 -26.18 -27.60
N VAL A 461 -7.88 -25.83 -27.31
CA VAL A 461 -7.15 -26.36 -26.14
C VAL A 461 -6.98 -25.24 -25.13
N SER A 462 -8.02 -25.00 -24.35
CA SER A 462 -7.92 -24.30 -23.06
C SER A 462 -7.62 -25.33 -21.96
N ASN A 463 -6.62 -25.04 -21.13
CA ASN A 463 -6.17 -25.73 -19.91
C ASN A 463 -4.96 -26.66 -20.02
N ALA A 464 -3.86 -26.21 -19.41
CA ALA A 464 -3.05 -27.05 -18.55
C ALA A 464 -2.89 -26.36 -17.19
N ARG A 465 -3.81 -26.62 -16.25
CA ARG A 465 -3.57 -26.35 -14.82
C ARG A 465 -2.66 -27.43 -14.27
N VAL A 466 -1.52 -27.06 -13.69
CA VAL A 466 -0.80 -27.95 -12.78
C VAL A 466 -1.63 -28.04 -11.51
N VAL A 467 -2.23 -29.21 -11.25
CA VAL A 467 -2.97 -29.50 -10.01
C VAL A 467 -2.02 -30.20 -9.04
N ASP A 468 -1.90 -29.62 -7.85
CA ASP A 468 -1.12 -29.97 -6.64
C ASP A 468 -0.29 -31.28 -6.51
N SER A 469 0.90 -31.08 -5.92
CA SER A 469 1.69 -31.91 -4.99
C SER A 469 1.49 -33.44 -4.95
N VAL A 470 2.56 -34.17 -5.26
CA VAL A 470 2.82 -35.52 -4.73
C VAL A 470 4.29 -35.65 -4.32
N GLU A 471 4.54 -35.93 -3.03
CA GLU A 471 5.83 -36.43 -2.55
C GLU A 471 6.09 -37.85 -3.08
N CYS A 472 7.19 -38.08 -3.80
CA CYS A 472 8.05 -39.27 -3.64
C CYS A 472 9.19 -39.31 -4.68
N GLY A 473 10.42 -39.37 -4.16
CA GLY A 473 11.53 -40.25 -4.58
C GLY A 473 11.89 -40.38 -6.07
N ASN A 474 13.09 -39.89 -6.39
CA ASN A 474 14.01 -40.39 -7.43
C ASN A 474 13.37 -41.05 -8.66
N LEU A 475 13.28 -40.34 -9.78
CA LEU A 475 13.42 -40.92 -11.12
C LEU A 475 13.87 -39.83 -12.12
N VAL A 476 14.66 -40.31 -13.07
CA VAL A 476 15.46 -39.59 -14.07
C VAL A 476 14.57 -38.93 -15.12
N GLU A 477 15.11 -37.90 -15.79
CA GLU A 477 14.60 -37.30 -17.04
C GLU A 477 13.83 -38.33 -17.89
N ASP A 478 12.54 -38.10 -18.14
CA ASP A 478 11.85 -38.47 -19.38
C ASP A 478 10.35 -38.06 -19.40
N SER A 479 9.94 -37.57 -20.58
CA SER A 479 8.62 -37.52 -21.23
C SER A 479 7.31 -37.48 -20.41
N VAL A 480 6.55 -36.40 -20.60
CA VAL A 480 5.09 -36.38 -20.39
C VAL A 480 4.42 -37.00 -21.62
N GLU A 481 4.06 -38.29 -21.58
CA GLU A 481 3.10 -38.88 -22.52
C GLU A 481 1.68 -38.56 -22.04
N MET A 482 1.01 -37.61 -22.70
CA MET A 482 -0.44 -37.47 -22.64
C MET A 482 -1.06 -38.22 -23.82
N SER A 483 -1.75 -39.33 -23.54
CA SER A 483 -2.48 -40.09 -24.55
C SER A 483 -3.74 -39.33 -25.00
N PHE A 484 -3.64 -38.58 -26.08
CA PHE A 484 -4.81 -38.12 -26.84
C PHE A 484 -5.10 -39.14 -27.93
N GLN A 485 -6.20 -39.87 -27.81
CA GLN A 485 -6.75 -40.59 -28.95
C GLN A 485 -7.14 -39.54 -30.00
N SER A 486 -6.54 -39.65 -31.18
CA SER A 486 -6.90 -39.02 -32.46
C SER A 486 -6.38 -37.63 -32.87
N TYR A 487 -5.28 -37.08 -32.33
CA TYR A 487 -4.49 -36.05 -33.07
C TYR A 487 -2.98 -36.16 -32.78
N ASN A 488 -2.16 -36.20 -33.82
CA ASN A 488 -0.69 -36.25 -33.72
C ASN A 488 -0.16 -34.86 -33.35
N ILE A 489 0.19 -34.64 -32.08
CA ILE A 489 0.91 -33.44 -31.64
C ILE A 489 2.36 -33.56 -32.11
N VAL A 490 2.83 -32.64 -32.96
CA VAL A 490 4.15 -32.75 -33.63
C VAL A 490 5.25 -31.94 -32.93
N GLU A 491 4.93 -30.89 -32.16
CA GLU A 491 5.96 -30.14 -31.41
C GLU A 491 5.38 -29.31 -30.25
N LEU A 492 5.98 -29.43 -29.07
CA LEU A 492 5.69 -28.61 -27.88
C LEU A 492 6.77 -27.52 -27.77
N LYS A 493 6.41 -26.25 -27.92
CA LYS A 493 7.31 -25.13 -27.56
C LYS A 493 6.98 -24.67 -26.14
N CYS A 494 7.72 -25.21 -25.18
CA CYS A 494 7.73 -24.67 -23.84
C CYS A 494 8.45 -23.32 -23.84
N LEU A 495 7.78 -22.25 -23.40
CA LEU A 495 8.48 -21.04 -23.00
C LEU A 495 9.09 -21.34 -21.63
N ASP A 496 10.41 -21.44 -21.58
CA ASP A 496 11.13 -21.59 -20.32
C ASP A 496 11.10 -20.25 -19.58
N LEU A 497 10.12 -20.08 -18.68
CA LEU A 497 9.99 -18.88 -17.84
C LEU A 497 11.05 -18.84 -16.71
N THR A 498 12.02 -19.75 -16.71
CA THR A 498 13.16 -19.71 -15.78
C THR A 498 13.99 -18.43 -15.93
N ASP A 499 14.06 -17.84 -17.13
CA ASP A 499 14.68 -16.53 -17.37
C ASP A 499 13.90 -15.36 -16.71
N LEU A 500 12.65 -15.58 -16.28
CA LEU A 500 11.80 -14.63 -15.57
C LEU A 500 11.75 -14.88 -14.05
N SER A 501 12.61 -15.75 -13.52
CA SER A 501 12.76 -16.03 -12.08
C SER A 501 11.47 -16.42 -11.35
N MET A 502 10.52 -17.05 -12.07
CA MET A 502 9.32 -17.67 -11.54
C MET A 502 9.44 -19.21 -11.64
N PRO A 503 10.05 -19.88 -10.65
CA PRO A 503 10.37 -21.31 -10.74
C PRO A 503 9.14 -22.23 -10.78
N ASP A 504 7.97 -21.76 -10.34
CA ASP A 504 6.74 -22.56 -10.22
C ASP A 504 5.79 -22.44 -11.42
N PHE A 505 6.09 -21.54 -12.38
CA PHE A 505 5.25 -21.32 -13.57
C PHE A 505 6.01 -21.73 -14.83
N LYS A 506 5.47 -22.71 -15.58
CA LYS A 506 5.94 -23.06 -16.93
C LYS A 506 4.81 -22.76 -17.92
N LEU A 507 5.06 -21.87 -18.88
CA LEU A 507 4.11 -21.59 -19.96
C LEU A 507 4.41 -22.54 -21.12
N ALA A 508 3.55 -23.54 -21.33
CA ALA A 508 3.63 -24.40 -22.51
C ALA A 508 2.73 -23.83 -23.60
N ILE A 509 3.32 -23.34 -24.71
CA ILE A 509 2.57 -22.98 -25.90
C ILE A 509 2.53 -24.22 -26.78
N CYS A 510 1.37 -24.89 -26.82
CA CYS A 510 1.16 -26.04 -27.69
C CYS A 510 0.97 -25.58 -29.13
N GLU A 511 1.88 -25.98 -30.03
CA GLU A 511 1.68 -25.83 -31.47
C GLU A 511 0.86 -27.06 -31.94
N ILE A 512 -0.45 -26.89 -32.11
CA ILE A 512 -1.28 -27.93 -32.74
C ILE A 512 -1.11 -27.75 -34.26
N ARG A 513 -0.35 -28.67 -34.87
CA ARG A 513 -0.17 -28.72 -36.34
C ARG A 513 -1.35 -29.39 -37.01
#